data_AF-A0A5E4BAY9-F1
#
_entry.id   AF-A0A5E4BAY9-F1
#
_cell.length_a   1.000
_cell.length_b   1.000
_cell.length_c   1.000
_cell.angle_alpha   90.00
_cell.angle_beta   90.00
_cell.angle_gamma   90.00
#
_symmetry.space_group_name_H-M   'P 1'
#
loop_
_entity.id
_entity.type
_entity.pdbx_description
1 polymer ?
#
loop_
_entity_poly.entity_id
_entity_poly.type
_entity_poly.pdbx_seq_one_letter_code
_entity_poly.pdbx_strand_id
1 'polypeptide(L)'
;MSHFPTFYLFFITGFEEPVSYHLLQTSSFHNHSWVHVGSGWLGELQIHRWNSSSGTFIYLYPWSRGNFSNRELVDLERFFRVNFIEIQEFYTNYFMSEGEFSSIAGENKVNFLFL
;
A
#
# COMPACT_ATOMS: atom_id res chain seq x y z
N MET A 1 21.38 -43.59 9.52
CA MET A 1 21.26 -43.48 8.06
C MET A 1 19.90 -42.86 7.79
N SER A 2 19.79 -41.53 7.87
CA SER A 2 20.01 -40.58 6.77
C SER A 2 18.91 -40.67 5.69
N HIS A 3 18.02 -39.69 5.63
CA HIS A 3 18.15 -38.50 4.77
C HIS A 3 16.90 -37.64 4.92
N PHE A 4 17.04 -36.47 5.57
CA PHE A 4 16.09 -35.37 5.41
C PHE A 4 16.41 -34.66 4.08
N PRO A 5 15.43 -34.31 3.22
CA PRO A 5 15.71 -33.56 2.02
C PRO A 5 15.90 -32.08 2.36
N THR A 6 17.17 -31.67 2.41
CA THR A 6 17.63 -30.28 2.46
C THR A 6 17.44 -29.60 1.10
N PHE A 7 16.20 -29.35 0.69
CA PHE A 7 15.90 -28.64 -0.58
C PHE A 7 15.28 -27.24 -0.39
N TYR A 8 14.89 -26.85 0.82
CA TYR A 8 14.30 -25.53 1.07
C TYR A 8 15.31 -24.39 1.26
N LEU A 9 16.61 -24.71 1.34
CA LEU A 9 17.66 -23.72 1.60
C LEU A 9 18.42 -23.25 0.34
N PHE A 10 17.89 -23.52 -0.87
CA PHE A 10 18.57 -23.14 -2.12
C PHE A 10 17.96 -21.90 -2.83
N PHE A 11 16.98 -21.22 -2.22
CA PHE A 11 16.40 -19.99 -2.79
C PHE A 11 16.67 -18.69 -2.01
N ILE A 12 17.48 -18.73 -0.94
CA ILE A 12 17.84 -17.49 -0.20
C ILE A 12 19.29 -17.05 -0.51
N THR A 13 19.83 -17.40 -1.68
CA THR A 13 21.12 -16.88 -2.18
C THR A 13 21.04 -16.44 -3.64
N GLY A 14 19.94 -15.78 -4.02
CA GLY A 14 19.64 -15.48 -5.42
C GLY A 14 19.26 -14.04 -5.73
N PHE A 15 19.59 -13.07 -4.87
CA PHE A 15 19.49 -11.67 -5.24
C PHE A 15 20.84 -11.00 -4.97
N GLU A 16 21.49 -10.53 -6.04
CA GLU A 16 22.76 -9.80 -6.00
C GLU A 16 22.60 -8.41 -5.36
N GLU A 17 21.35 -7.92 -5.25
CA GLU A 17 20.90 -6.73 -4.54
C GLU A 17 19.78 -7.05 -3.54
N PRO A 18 19.68 -6.38 -2.37
CA PRO A 18 18.60 -6.62 -1.42
C PRO A 18 17.25 -6.31 -2.07
N VAL A 19 16.33 -7.27 -2.04
CA VAL A 19 14.97 -7.06 -2.53
C VAL A 19 14.25 -6.10 -1.60
N SER A 20 13.87 -4.94 -2.11
CA SER A 20 13.10 -3.93 -1.37
C SER A 20 11.61 -4.24 -1.41
N TYR A 21 10.91 -3.91 -0.32
CA TYR A 21 9.46 -3.92 -0.27
C TYR A 21 8.97 -2.47 -0.26
N HIS A 22 8.10 -2.12 -1.20
CA HIS A 22 7.53 -0.78 -1.33
C HIS A 22 6.01 -0.83 -1.21
N LEU A 23 5.44 0.04 -0.39
CA LEU A 23 4.00 0.28 -0.37
C LEU A 23 3.75 1.64 -1.00
N LEU A 24 2.89 1.66 -2.02
CA LEU A 24 2.54 2.87 -2.74
C LEU A 24 1.05 3.14 -2.53
N GLN A 25 0.71 4.35 -2.08
CA GLN A 25 -0.65 4.83 -2.09
C GLN A 25 -0.77 6.07 -2.96
N THR A 26 -1.76 6.05 -3.86
CA THR A 26 -2.15 7.22 -4.64
C THR A 26 -3.55 7.65 -4.22
N SER A 27 -3.71 8.90 -3.80
CA SER A 27 -5.01 9.50 -3.52
C SER A 27 -5.31 10.62 -4.51
N SER A 28 -6.56 10.72 -4.92
CA SER A 28 -7.06 11.74 -5.83
C SER A 28 -8.28 12.41 -5.20
N PHE A 29 -8.32 13.73 -5.22
CA PHE A 29 -9.48 14.51 -4.79
C PHE A 29 -10.28 14.99 -5.99
N HIS A 30 -11.58 14.71 -6.01
CA HIS A 30 -12.50 15.19 -7.02
C HIS A 30 -13.82 15.57 -6.37
N ASN A 31 -14.29 16.81 -6.58
CA ASN A 31 -15.61 17.30 -6.16
C ASN A 31 -15.95 16.93 -4.70
N HIS A 32 -15.08 17.28 -3.75
CA HIS A 32 -15.26 17.00 -2.32
C HIS A 32 -15.25 15.51 -1.92
N SER A 33 -14.82 14.62 -2.82
CA SER A 33 -14.64 13.20 -2.55
C SER A 33 -13.19 12.76 -2.78
N TRP A 34 -12.73 11.80 -1.98
CA TRP A 34 -11.41 11.20 -2.11
C TRP A 34 -11.53 9.80 -2.70
N VAL A 35 -10.77 9.53 -3.75
CA VAL A 35 -10.55 8.18 -4.28
C VAL A 35 -9.10 7.83 -4.03
N HIS A 36 -8.84 6.64 -3.49
CA HIS A 36 -7.48 6.17 -3.29
C HIS A 36 -7.30 4.76 -3.83
N VAL A 37 -6.07 4.48 -4.25
CA VAL A 37 -5.60 3.16 -4.68
C VAL A 37 -4.27 2.87 -3.97
N GLY A 38 -4.11 1.63 -3.52
CA GLY A 38 -2.91 1.19 -2.83
C GLY A 38 -2.34 -0.07 -3.46
N SER A 39 -1.01 -0.19 -3.44
CA SER A 39 -0.30 -1.37 -3.96
C SER A 39 0.98 -1.67 -3.19
N GLY A 40 1.32 -2.94 -3.07
CA GLY A 40 2.57 -3.40 -2.46
C GLY A 40 3.43 -4.13 -3.49
N TRP A 41 4.70 -3.78 -3.53
CA TRP A 41 5.67 -4.24 -4.52
C TRP A 41 6.87 -4.88 -3.83
N LEU A 42 7.36 -5.97 -4.40
CA LEU A 42 8.58 -6.65 -4.00
C LEU A 42 9.57 -6.57 -5.16
N GLY A 43 10.57 -5.68 -5.05
CA GLY A 43 11.31 -5.18 -6.22
C GLY A 43 10.34 -4.57 -7.24
N GLU A 44 10.43 -5.02 -8.49
CA GLU A 44 9.56 -4.57 -9.60
C GLU A 44 8.22 -5.33 -9.68
N LEU A 45 7.98 -6.32 -8.81
CA LEU A 45 6.79 -7.16 -8.88
C LEU A 45 5.71 -6.67 -7.92
N GLN A 46 4.56 -6.24 -8.45
CA GLN A 46 3.38 -5.96 -7.64
C GLN A 46 2.84 -7.26 -7.04
N ILE A 47 2.78 -7.36 -5.72
CA ILE A 47 2.31 -8.55 -5.00
C ILE A 47 1.03 -8.31 -4.20
N HIS A 48 0.72 -7.05 -3.89
CA HIS A 48 -0.48 -6.65 -3.16
C HIS A 48 -1.24 -5.55 -3.90
N ARG A 49 -2.57 -5.60 -3.78
CA ARG A 49 -3.46 -4.47 -4.00
C ARG A 49 -4.23 -4.16 -2.73
N TRP A 50 -4.74 -2.95 -2.63
CA TRP A 50 -5.57 -2.51 -1.53
C TRP A 50 -6.99 -2.27 -2.01
N ASN A 51 -7.99 -2.87 -1.36
CA ASN A 51 -9.38 -2.50 -1.58
C ASN A 51 -9.69 -1.24 -0.76
N SER A 52 -9.86 -0.10 -1.44
CA SER A 52 -10.11 1.19 -0.79
C SER A 52 -11.44 1.28 -0.06
N SER A 53 -12.42 0.46 -0.41
CA SER A 53 -13.72 0.42 0.26
C SER A 53 -13.70 -0.42 1.53
N SER A 54 -13.05 -1.58 1.53
CA SER A 54 -12.99 -2.48 2.69
C SER A 54 -11.76 -2.27 3.58
N GLY A 55 -10.72 -1.63 3.07
CA GLY A 55 -9.44 -1.48 3.77
C GLY A 55 -8.64 -2.78 3.89
N THR A 56 -8.90 -3.75 3.01
CA THR A 56 -8.30 -5.10 3.08
C THR A 56 -7.28 -5.32 1.98
N PHE A 57 -6.27 -6.14 2.27
CA PHE A 57 -5.29 -6.56 1.27
C PHE A 57 -5.89 -7.57 0.28
N ILE A 58 -5.56 -7.38 -0.99
CA ILE A 58 -5.79 -8.34 -2.06
C ILE A 58 -4.43 -8.91 -2.46
N TYR A 59 -4.23 -10.20 -2.22
CA TYR A 59 -3.02 -10.92 -2.61
C TYR A 59 -3.07 -11.29 -4.09
N LEU A 60 -2.06 -10.88 -4.86
CA LEU A 60 -1.99 -11.21 -6.29
C LEU A 60 -1.40 -12.60 -6.56
N TYR A 61 -0.59 -13.11 -5.63
CA TYR A 61 -0.02 -14.45 -5.70
C TYR A 61 -0.27 -15.24 -4.41
N PRO A 62 -0.31 -16.59 -4.49
CA PRO A 62 -0.53 -17.44 -3.30
C PRO A 62 0.48 -17.23 -2.18
N TRP A 63 1.70 -16.82 -2.52
CA TRP A 63 2.80 -16.58 -1.59
C TRP A 63 2.90 -15.11 -1.12
N SER A 64 2.14 -14.17 -1.71
CA SER A 64 2.24 -12.73 -1.40
C SER A 64 1.91 -12.43 0.06
N ARG A 65 1.02 -13.22 0.67
CA ARG A 65 0.71 -13.17 2.10
C ARG A 65 1.95 -13.38 2.99
N GLY A 66 2.96 -14.10 2.50
CA GLY A 66 4.12 -14.47 3.31
C GLY A 66 3.73 -15.28 4.54
N ASN A 67 4.46 -15.07 5.63
CA ASN A 67 4.28 -15.82 6.87
C ASN A 67 3.43 -15.07 7.92
N PHE A 68 2.65 -14.06 7.52
CA PHE A 68 1.82 -13.31 8.45
C PHE A 68 0.64 -14.16 8.94
N SER A 69 0.45 -14.18 10.26
CA SER A 69 -0.74 -14.71 10.90
C SER A 69 -1.98 -13.88 10.55
N ASN A 70 -3.17 -14.45 10.68
CA ASN A 70 -4.41 -13.71 10.44
C ASN A 70 -4.53 -12.47 11.34
N ARG A 71 -4.02 -12.54 12.58
CA ARG A 71 -4.09 -11.44 13.53
C ARG A 71 -3.18 -10.28 13.11
N GLU A 72 -1.94 -10.57 12.74
CA GLU A 72 -1.00 -9.56 12.25
C GLU A 72 -1.55 -8.85 11.01
N LEU A 73 -2.20 -9.58 10.11
CA LEU A 73 -2.84 -8.99 8.93
C LEU A 73 -3.98 -8.03 9.29
N VAL A 74 -4.87 -8.43 10.21
CA VAL A 74 -5.97 -7.57 10.67
C VAL A 74 -5.44 -6.31 11.35
N ASP A 75 -4.39 -6.43 12.16
CA ASP A 75 -3.78 -5.30 12.84
C ASP A 75 -3.08 -4.36 11.84
N LEU A 76 -2.44 -4.91 10.81
CA LEU A 76 -1.80 -4.16 9.74
C LEU A 76 -2.84 -3.44 8.85
N GLU A 77 -3.92 -4.10 8.46
CA GLU A 77 -5.04 -3.50 7.73
C GLU A 77 -5.66 -2.34 8.52
N ARG A 78 -5.83 -2.51 9.84
CA ARG A 78 -6.30 -1.43 10.72
C ARG A 78 -5.32 -0.27 10.76
N PHE A 79 -4.03 -0.56 10.93
CA PHE A 79 -2.98 0.47 11.00
C PHE A 79 -2.99 1.34 9.74
N PHE A 80 -2.96 0.73 8.56
CA PHE A 80 -2.96 1.47 7.30
C PHE A 80 -4.27 2.24 7.10
N ARG A 81 -5.43 1.65 7.40
CA ARG A 81 -6.72 2.36 7.29
C ARG A 81 -6.74 3.64 8.14
N VAL A 82 -6.29 3.57 9.40
CA VAL A 82 -6.26 4.73 10.29
C VAL A 82 -5.27 5.79 9.78
N ASN A 83 -4.04 5.39 9.45
CA ASN A 83 -3.03 6.32 8.92
C ASN A 83 -3.50 7.01 7.63
N PHE A 84 -4.17 6.28 6.73
CA PHE A 84 -4.66 6.86 5.49
C PHE A 84 -5.76 7.90 5.71
N ILE A 85 -6.67 7.65 6.66
CA ILE A 85 -7.70 8.63 7.03
C ILE A 85 -7.04 9.87 7.64
N GLU A 86 -6.13 9.69 8.60
CA GLU A 86 -5.44 10.81 9.27
C GLU A 86 -4.63 11.67 8.27
N ILE A 87 -3.90 11.02 7.36
CA ILE A 87 -3.17 11.70 6.28
C ILE A 87 -4.14 12.49 5.38
N GLN A 88 -5.24 11.87 4.95
CA GLN A 88 -6.24 12.54 4.11
C GLN A 88 -6.87 13.75 4.80
N GLU A 89 -7.21 13.63 6.08
CA GLU A 89 -7.75 14.74 6.88
C GLU A 89 -6.73 15.87 7.03
N PHE A 90 -5.47 15.54 7.30
CA PHE A 90 -4.39 16.52 7.38
C PHE A 90 -4.26 17.33 6.09
N TYR A 91 -4.18 16.66 4.94
CA TYR A 91 -4.08 17.35 3.65
C TYR A 91 -5.35 18.10 3.30
N THR A 92 -6.53 17.56 3.61
CA THR A 92 -7.79 18.28 3.42
C THR A 92 -7.78 19.60 4.20
N ASN A 93 -7.42 19.57 5.48
CA ASN A 93 -7.34 20.78 6.29
C ASN A 93 -6.28 21.76 5.76
N TYR A 94 -5.10 21.25 5.42
CA TYR A 94 -4.00 22.05 4.86
C TYR A 94 -4.43 22.78 3.58
N PHE A 95 -4.91 22.04 2.59
CA PHE A 95 -5.30 22.59 1.29
C PHE A 95 -6.54 23.48 1.34
N MET A 96 -7.50 23.17 2.20
CA MET A 96 -8.69 24.01 2.38
C MET A 96 -8.37 25.29 3.15
N SER A 97 -7.31 25.31 3.96
CA SER A 97 -6.84 26.51 4.66
C SER A 97 -6.05 27.49 3.78
N GLU A 98 -5.31 26.97 2.79
CA GLU A 98 -4.45 27.77 1.90
C GLU A 98 -5.24 28.46 0.77
N GLY A 99 -6.55 28.20 0.62
CA GLY A 99 -7.42 28.84 -0.40
C GLY A 99 -7.09 28.47 -1.87
N GLU A 100 -5.90 27.94 -2.13
CA GLU A 100 -5.37 27.56 -3.43
C GLU A 100 -6.09 26.37 -4.06
N PHE A 101 -6.69 25.48 -3.26
CA PHE A 101 -7.28 24.26 -3.82
C PHE A 101 -8.50 24.54 -4.71
N SER A 102 -9.27 25.58 -4.40
CA SER A 102 -10.47 25.95 -5.17
C SER A 102 -10.15 26.47 -6.58
N SER A 103 -8.99 27.12 -6.77
CA SER A 103 -8.57 27.63 -8.07
C SER A 103 -7.91 26.56 -8.94
N ILE A 104 -7.30 25.52 -8.33
CA ILE A 104 -6.68 24.39 -9.03
C ILE A 104 -7.72 23.31 -9.37
N ALA A 105 -8.66 23.04 -8.46
CA ALA A 105 -9.71 22.03 -8.60
C ALA A 105 -10.88 22.44 -9.50
N GLY A 106 -10.83 23.66 -10.07
CA GLY A 106 -11.84 24.16 -11.01
C GLY A 106 -12.09 23.22 -12.18
N GLU A 107 -11.07 22.46 -12.62
CA GLU A 107 -11.22 21.38 -13.61
C GLU A 107 -10.22 20.20 -13.43
N ASN A 108 -9.33 20.21 -12.43
CA ASN A 108 -8.18 19.30 -12.42
C ASN A 108 -8.11 18.37 -11.19
N LYS A 109 -7.95 17.07 -11.48
CA LYS A 109 -7.65 16.00 -10.53
C LYS A 109 -6.28 16.24 -9.90
N VAL A 110 -6.23 16.48 -8.59
CA VAL A 110 -4.96 16.56 -7.84
C VAL A 110 -4.62 15.15 -7.32
N ASN A 111 -3.42 14.66 -7.65
CA ASN A 111 -2.92 13.36 -7.22
C ASN A 111 -1.83 13.53 -6.15
N PHE A 112 -1.94 12.77 -5.08
CA PHE A 112 -0.93 12.67 -4.02
C PHE A 112 -0.35 11.27 -4.03
N LEU A 113 0.98 11.18 -4.10
CA LEU A 113 1.72 9.94 -3.93
C LEU A 113 2.30 9.91 -2.53
N PHE A 114 1.88 8.92 -1.74
CA PHE A 114 2.45 8.61 -0.44
C PHE A 114 3.34 7.37 -0.61
N LEU A 115 4.64 7.54 -0.34
CA LEU A 115 5.70 6.53 -0.40
C LEU A 115 6.00 5.97 1.00
#